data_AF-A0A497JAN2-F1
#
_entry.id   AF-A0A497JAN2-F1
#
_cell.length_a   1.000
_cell.length_b   1.000
_cell.length_c   1.000
_cell.angle_alpha   90.00
_cell.angle_beta   90.00
_cell.angle_gamma   90.00
#
_symmetry.space_group_name_H-M   'P 1'
#
loop_
_entity.id
_entity.type
_entity.pdbx_description
1 polymer ?
#
loop_
_entity_poly.entity_id
_entity_poly.type
_entity_poly.pdbx_seq_one_letter_code
_entity_poly.pdbx_strand_id
1 'polypeptide(L)'
;MKMSVVISHQDADGVFCTAVYLMNNDKARCYYTSPAKLLKTICYTIIKNVPEELFIFDLSGNKKTLRAASVYDRVTWIDHHEWSEVEVPENIEVIVDSSAKSAATLVGEYFDTRPEWLKLSEEIDTNNVVTREAEELRGIITMLKRKNRNEALSKELYFLSKGLAIQGLDILFASKYRSMLREYEAWKEELKERILPEIFNIEDKKIAVIEEKEFLPVYIVYNELKNHEEAPFDVIC
;
A
#
# COMPACT_ATOMS: atom_id res chain seq x y z
N MET A 1 -5.63 22.75 -17.41
CA MET A 1 -5.45 21.31 -17.18
C MET A 1 -6.42 20.87 -16.10
N LYS A 2 -7.22 19.85 -16.40
CA LYS A 2 -8.18 19.27 -15.47
C LYS A 2 -7.41 18.40 -14.48
N MET A 3 -7.85 18.35 -13.22
CA MET A 3 -7.10 17.73 -12.13
C MET A 3 -7.75 16.39 -11.78
N SER A 4 -7.05 15.29 -12.04
CA SER A 4 -7.53 13.94 -11.74
C SER A 4 -7.51 13.67 -10.23
N VAL A 5 -8.32 12.73 -9.79
CA VAL A 5 -8.25 12.17 -8.43
C VAL A 5 -7.55 10.81 -8.50
N VAL A 6 -6.61 10.58 -7.58
CA VAL A 6 -5.92 9.30 -7.42
C VAL A 6 -6.25 8.78 -6.02
N ILE A 7 -6.75 7.55 -5.93
CA ILE A 7 -6.96 6.86 -4.66
C ILE A 7 -6.08 5.62 -4.66
N SER A 8 -5.16 5.51 -3.71
CA SER A 8 -4.22 4.39 -3.62
C SER A 8 -4.25 3.74 -2.24
N HIS A 9 -3.73 2.51 -2.13
CA HIS A 9 -3.53 1.87 -0.84
C HIS A 9 -2.49 2.57 0.02
N GLN A 10 -2.51 2.30 1.33
CA GLN A 10 -1.70 3.01 2.34
C GLN A 10 -0.34 2.38 2.65
N ASP A 11 0.06 1.34 1.93
CA ASP A 11 1.35 0.68 2.11
C ASP A 11 2.37 1.10 1.02
N ALA A 12 3.42 0.30 0.87
CA ALA A 12 4.49 0.59 -0.08
C ALA A 12 4.03 0.49 -1.53
N ASP A 13 3.22 -0.51 -1.86
CA ASP A 13 2.83 -0.74 -3.23
C ASP A 13 1.92 0.37 -3.74
N GLY A 14 0.94 0.78 -2.93
CA GLY A 14 0.13 1.97 -3.22
C GLY A 14 0.92 3.29 -3.31
N VAL A 15 2.02 3.44 -2.55
CA VAL A 15 2.95 4.58 -2.67
C VAL A 15 3.68 4.57 -4.01
N PHE A 16 4.20 3.41 -4.42
CA PHE A 16 4.86 3.27 -5.72
C PHE A 16 3.91 3.50 -6.89
N CYS A 17 2.69 2.95 -6.85
CA CYS A 17 1.66 3.22 -7.85
C CYS A 17 1.46 4.72 -8.07
N THR A 18 1.33 5.48 -6.96
CA THR A 18 1.15 6.93 -7.03
C THR A 18 2.41 7.63 -7.54
N ALA A 19 3.61 7.16 -7.19
CA ALA A 19 4.84 7.72 -7.70
C ALA A 19 4.95 7.58 -9.22
N VAL A 20 4.66 6.39 -9.76
CA VAL A 20 4.62 6.14 -11.22
C VAL A 20 3.59 7.03 -11.90
N TYR A 21 2.39 7.17 -11.33
CA TYR A 21 1.37 8.09 -11.85
C TYR A 21 1.91 9.54 -11.93
N LEU A 22 2.57 10.02 -10.88
CA LEU A 22 3.11 11.38 -10.80
C LEU A 22 4.33 11.62 -11.72
N MET A 23 5.01 10.58 -12.20
CA MET A 23 6.03 10.70 -13.25
C MET A 23 5.41 11.02 -14.62
N ASN A 24 4.16 10.63 -14.82
CA ASN A 24 3.44 10.74 -16.08
C ASN A 24 2.41 11.88 -16.10
N ASN A 25 2.09 12.45 -14.94
CA ASN A 25 1.01 13.41 -14.78
C ASN A 25 1.42 14.57 -13.85
N ASP A 26 1.21 15.81 -14.31
CA ASP A 26 1.67 17.01 -13.62
C ASP A 26 0.99 17.28 -12.27
N LYS A 27 -0.31 16.96 -12.14
CA LYS A 27 -1.12 17.30 -10.95
C LYS A 27 -2.27 16.30 -10.74
N ALA A 28 -2.36 15.78 -9.52
CA ALA A 28 -3.53 15.06 -9.04
C ALA A 28 -3.84 15.35 -7.57
N ARG A 29 -5.11 15.20 -7.20
CA ARG A 29 -5.52 15.09 -5.80
C ARG A 29 -5.39 13.63 -5.37
N CYS A 30 -4.37 13.35 -4.58
CA CYS A 30 -4.08 12.00 -4.12
C CYS A 30 -4.68 11.73 -2.74
N TYR A 31 -5.28 10.55 -2.57
CA TYR A 31 -5.84 10.05 -1.32
C TYR A 31 -5.30 8.66 -1.06
N TYR A 32 -4.91 8.39 0.18
CA TYR A 32 -4.42 7.07 0.58
C TYR A 32 -5.45 6.44 1.52
N THR A 33 -5.98 5.28 1.15
CA THR A 33 -7.05 4.60 1.90
C THR A 33 -6.78 3.11 2.11
N SER A 34 -7.68 2.44 2.81
CA SER A 34 -7.68 0.98 2.94
C SER A 34 -8.94 0.40 2.29
N PRO A 35 -8.99 -0.91 1.98
CA PRO A 35 -10.16 -1.53 1.36
C PRO A 35 -11.45 -1.25 2.14
N ALA A 36 -11.40 -1.32 3.47
CA ALA A 36 -12.53 -1.05 4.36
C ALA A 36 -13.07 0.39 4.28
N LYS A 37 -12.24 1.35 3.85
CA LYS A 37 -12.59 2.78 3.78
C LYS A 37 -12.77 3.28 2.34
N LEU A 38 -12.51 2.45 1.33
CA LEU A 38 -12.51 2.85 -0.07
C LEU A 38 -13.82 3.51 -0.51
N LEU A 39 -14.97 2.91 -0.22
CA LEU A 39 -16.27 3.48 -0.56
C LEU A 39 -16.44 4.89 0.02
N LYS A 40 -16.07 5.06 1.28
CA LYS A 40 -16.15 6.37 1.96
C LYS A 40 -15.22 7.39 1.30
N THR A 41 -14.02 6.99 0.90
CA THR A 41 -13.08 7.85 0.20
C THR A 41 -13.61 8.28 -1.17
N ILE A 42 -14.15 7.36 -1.97
CA ILE A 42 -14.77 7.70 -3.27
C ILE A 42 -15.93 8.68 -3.09
N CYS A 43 -16.82 8.44 -2.13
CA CYS A 43 -17.93 9.37 -1.85
C CYS A 43 -17.42 10.75 -1.38
N TYR A 44 -16.36 10.79 -0.57
CA TYR A 44 -15.77 12.05 -0.11
C TYR A 44 -15.18 12.87 -1.26
N THR A 45 -14.51 12.21 -2.22
CA THR A 45 -13.92 12.89 -3.37
C THR A 45 -14.99 13.45 -4.31
N ILE A 46 -16.10 12.73 -4.51
CA ILE A 46 -17.28 13.20 -5.25
C ILE A 46 -17.84 14.49 -4.64
N ILE A 47 -18.04 14.52 -3.31
CA ILE A 47 -18.62 15.68 -2.61
C ILE A 47 -17.72 16.93 -2.72
N LYS A 48 -16.40 16.75 -2.74
CA LYS A 48 -15.45 17.88 -2.74
C LYS A 48 -15.34 18.60 -4.08
N ASN A 49 -15.56 17.90 -5.19
CA ASN A 49 -15.80 18.37 -6.55
C ASN A 49 -15.68 17.12 -7.42
N VAL A 50 -16.65 16.79 -8.29
CA VAL A 50 -16.53 15.63 -9.19
C VAL A 50 -15.54 16.01 -10.30
N PRO A 51 -14.29 15.52 -10.26
CA PRO A 51 -13.38 15.62 -11.38
C PRO A 51 -13.82 14.64 -12.47
N GLU A 52 -13.36 14.88 -13.70
CA GLU A 52 -13.70 14.00 -14.83
C GLU A 52 -13.04 12.62 -14.72
N GLU A 53 -11.86 12.53 -14.09
CA GLU A 53 -11.06 11.31 -14.05
C GLU A 53 -10.72 10.84 -12.64
N LEU A 54 -10.90 9.54 -12.42
CA LEU A 54 -10.51 8.82 -11.23
C LEU A 54 -9.53 7.70 -11.58
N PHE A 55 -8.44 7.64 -10.83
CA PHE A 55 -7.54 6.51 -10.81
C PHE A 55 -7.63 5.83 -9.44
N ILE A 56 -7.78 4.50 -9.44
CA ILE A 56 -7.72 3.70 -8.21
C ILE A 56 -6.61 2.65 -8.36
N PHE A 57 -5.72 2.58 -7.38
CA PHE A 57 -4.58 1.67 -7.39
C PHE A 57 -4.57 0.79 -6.14
N ASP A 58 -4.19 -0.48 -6.33
CA ASP A 58 -3.85 -1.43 -5.26
C ASP A 58 -4.98 -1.66 -4.23
N LEU A 59 -6.22 -1.67 -4.72
CA LEU A 59 -7.41 -1.66 -3.88
C LEU A 59 -8.52 -2.45 -4.55
N SER A 60 -8.93 -3.56 -3.96
CA SER A 60 -9.95 -4.39 -4.58
C SER A 60 -11.32 -3.73 -4.64
N GLY A 61 -11.93 -3.82 -5.82
CA GLY A 61 -13.27 -3.35 -6.11
C GLY A 61 -14.34 -4.31 -5.61
N ASN A 62 -15.52 -3.77 -5.39
CA ASN A 62 -16.74 -4.53 -5.20
C ASN A 62 -17.91 -3.78 -5.82
N LYS A 63 -19.08 -4.42 -5.86
CA LYS A 63 -20.30 -3.84 -6.43
C LYS A 63 -20.61 -2.41 -5.93
N LYS A 64 -20.37 -2.10 -4.65
CA LYS A 64 -20.67 -0.78 -4.09
C LYS A 64 -19.64 0.26 -4.52
N THR A 65 -18.35 -0.09 -4.50
CA THR A 65 -17.28 0.84 -4.85
C THR A 65 -17.25 1.13 -6.35
N LEU A 66 -17.52 0.13 -7.20
CA LEU A 66 -17.69 0.32 -8.65
C LEU A 66 -18.85 1.27 -8.98
N ARG A 67 -20.02 1.07 -8.36
CA ARG A 67 -21.18 1.97 -8.53
C ARG A 67 -20.90 3.40 -8.06
N ALA A 68 -20.10 3.57 -7.02
CA ALA A 68 -19.71 4.91 -6.56
C ALA A 68 -18.70 5.54 -7.53
N ALA A 69 -17.73 4.77 -8.01
CA ALA A 69 -16.73 5.22 -8.97
C ALA A 69 -17.34 5.59 -10.32
N SER A 70 -18.43 4.96 -10.74
CA SER A 70 -19.10 5.25 -12.02
C SER A 70 -19.74 6.63 -12.12
N VAL A 71 -19.71 7.44 -11.05
CA VAL A 71 -20.12 8.85 -11.06
C VAL A 71 -19.12 9.74 -11.81
N TYR A 72 -17.87 9.30 -11.95
CA TYR A 72 -16.83 10.00 -12.71
C TYR A 72 -17.01 9.78 -14.22
N ASP A 73 -16.51 10.68 -15.06
CA ASP A 73 -16.63 10.51 -16.52
C ASP A 73 -15.78 9.34 -17.03
N ARG A 74 -14.60 9.14 -16.43
CA ARG A 74 -13.70 8.02 -16.68
C ARG A 74 -13.05 7.52 -15.40
N VAL A 75 -12.97 6.21 -15.26
CA VAL A 75 -12.26 5.56 -14.17
C VAL A 75 -11.26 4.55 -14.74
N THR A 76 -10.02 4.62 -14.28
CA THR A 76 -9.02 3.56 -14.47
C THR A 76 -8.73 2.92 -13.13
N TRP A 77 -8.89 1.61 -13.04
CA TRP A 77 -8.71 0.86 -11.81
C TRP A 77 -7.71 -0.26 -12.03
N ILE A 78 -6.54 -0.16 -11.39
CA ILE A 78 -5.44 -1.12 -11.54
C ILE A 78 -5.20 -1.80 -10.19
N ASP A 79 -5.28 -3.12 -10.17
CA ASP A 79 -5.12 -3.92 -8.95
C ASP A 79 -4.52 -5.30 -9.30
N HIS A 80 -3.91 -5.96 -8.32
CA HIS A 80 -3.35 -7.31 -8.48
C HIS A 80 -4.02 -8.33 -7.55
N HIS A 81 -5.03 -7.93 -6.78
CA HIS A 81 -5.80 -8.86 -5.97
C HIS A 81 -6.88 -9.57 -6.80
N GLU A 82 -7.27 -10.78 -6.39
CA GLU A 82 -8.43 -11.45 -6.98
C GLU A 82 -9.73 -10.74 -6.62
N TRP A 83 -10.55 -10.43 -7.64
CA TRP A 83 -11.87 -9.84 -7.44
C TRP A 83 -12.94 -10.91 -7.57
N SER A 84 -13.97 -10.83 -6.72
CA SER A 84 -15.21 -11.55 -6.97
C SER A 84 -15.83 -11.09 -8.29
N GLU A 85 -16.50 -11.97 -9.03
CA GLU A 85 -17.23 -11.59 -10.25
C GLU A 85 -18.18 -10.42 -9.99
N VAL A 86 -17.92 -9.30 -10.67
CA VAL A 86 -18.68 -8.05 -10.55
C VAL A 86 -18.93 -7.46 -11.93
N GLU A 87 -20.14 -6.94 -12.12
CA GLU A 87 -20.49 -6.17 -13.31
C GLU A 87 -19.77 -4.82 -13.26
N VAL A 88 -18.91 -4.56 -14.25
CA VAL A 88 -18.12 -3.34 -14.38
C VAL A 88 -18.90 -2.34 -15.25
N PRO A 89 -19.21 -1.13 -14.74
CA PRO A 89 -19.83 -0.07 -15.54
C PRO A 89 -18.98 0.35 -16.74
N GLU A 90 -19.62 0.75 -17.85
CA GLU A 90 -18.95 1.02 -19.14
C GLU A 90 -17.85 2.10 -19.09
N ASN A 91 -17.96 3.04 -18.16
CA ASN A 91 -16.99 4.13 -17.97
C ASN A 91 -15.80 3.76 -17.06
N ILE A 92 -15.74 2.51 -16.60
CA ILE A 92 -14.68 2.00 -15.75
C ILE A 92 -13.85 0.98 -16.52
N GLU A 93 -12.59 1.31 -16.74
CA GLU A 93 -11.56 0.37 -17.17
C GLU A 93 -10.97 -0.31 -15.93
N VAL A 94 -11.04 -1.64 -15.90
CA VAL A 94 -10.47 -2.46 -14.82
C VAL A 94 -9.34 -3.31 -15.38
N ILE A 95 -8.16 -3.16 -14.80
CA ILE A 95 -6.95 -3.91 -15.12
C ILE A 95 -6.58 -4.70 -13.86
N VAL A 96 -6.91 -5.99 -13.87
CA VAL A 96 -6.64 -6.89 -12.76
C VAL A 96 -5.82 -8.08 -13.25
N ASP A 97 -4.66 -8.29 -12.64
CA ASP A 97 -3.82 -9.45 -12.88
C ASP A 97 -3.29 -10.00 -11.55
N SER A 98 -3.89 -11.11 -11.09
CA SER A 98 -3.49 -11.75 -9.84
C SER A 98 -2.18 -12.54 -9.90
N SER A 99 -1.58 -12.66 -11.09
CA SER A 99 -0.23 -13.20 -11.23
C SER A 99 0.86 -12.16 -11.01
N ALA A 100 0.51 -10.87 -11.02
CA ALA A 100 1.45 -9.79 -10.76
C ALA A 100 1.86 -9.76 -9.29
N LYS A 101 3.17 -9.59 -9.06
CA LYS A 101 3.75 -9.53 -7.71
C LYS A 101 3.51 -8.21 -6.98
N SER A 102 3.01 -7.20 -7.69
CA SER A 102 2.67 -5.89 -7.14
C SER A 102 1.76 -5.15 -8.14
N ALA A 103 0.83 -4.35 -7.62
CA ALA A 103 0.04 -3.41 -8.39
C ALA A 103 0.91 -2.31 -9.02
N ALA A 104 2.01 -1.88 -8.37
CA ALA A 104 2.87 -0.84 -8.94
C ALA A 104 3.55 -1.28 -10.24
N THR A 105 3.86 -2.58 -10.38
CA THR A 105 4.33 -3.13 -11.65
C THR A 105 3.27 -2.93 -12.74
N LEU A 106 2.01 -3.30 -12.49
CA LEU A 106 0.89 -3.11 -13.44
C LEU A 106 0.67 -1.65 -13.81
N VAL A 107 0.75 -0.73 -12.83
CA VAL A 107 0.66 0.71 -13.08
C VAL A 107 1.82 1.19 -13.96
N GLY A 108 3.04 0.67 -13.74
CA GLY A 108 4.19 0.91 -14.59
C GLY A 108 4.01 0.43 -16.02
N GLU A 109 3.34 -0.71 -16.23
CA GLU A 109 3.04 -1.21 -17.57
C GLU A 109 1.99 -0.34 -18.28
N TYR A 110 0.93 0.05 -17.56
CA TYR A 110 -0.14 0.90 -18.09
C TYR A 110 0.38 2.27 -18.58
N PHE A 111 1.30 2.88 -17.84
CA PHE A 111 1.91 4.17 -18.20
C PHE A 111 3.21 4.05 -19.02
N ASP A 112 3.62 2.84 -19.42
CA ASP A 112 4.92 2.58 -20.08
C ASP A 112 6.11 3.24 -19.33
N THR A 113 6.10 3.16 -18.00
CA THR A 113 7.07 3.81 -17.12
C THR A 113 7.60 2.84 -16.08
N ARG A 114 8.84 2.40 -16.26
CA ARG A 114 9.50 1.39 -15.42
C ARG A 114 10.80 1.93 -14.81
N PRO A 115 10.73 2.82 -13.79
CA PRO A 115 11.93 3.29 -13.12
C PRO A 115 12.64 2.13 -12.42
N GLU A 116 13.96 2.20 -12.30
CA GLU A 116 14.76 1.09 -11.73
C GLU A 116 14.32 0.70 -10.31
N TRP A 117 13.87 1.68 -9.53
CA TRP A 117 13.40 1.46 -8.16
C TRP A 117 12.04 0.75 -8.07
N LEU A 118 11.30 0.60 -9.18
CA LEU A 118 9.98 -0.03 -9.18
C LEU A 118 10.04 -1.50 -8.75
N LYS A 119 11.17 -2.19 -9.02
CA LYS A 119 11.43 -3.58 -8.60
C LYS A 119 11.33 -3.79 -7.08
N LEU A 120 11.51 -2.73 -6.29
CA LEU A 120 11.40 -2.78 -4.84
C LEU A 120 9.95 -3.01 -4.38
N SER A 121 8.95 -2.66 -5.21
CA SER A 121 7.54 -2.95 -4.91
C SER A 121 7.31 -4.45 -4.75
N GLU A 122 7.82 -5.27 -5.68
CA GLU A 122 7.68 -6.72 -5.66
C GLU A 122 8.36 -7.34 -4.43
N GLU A 123 9.55 -6.86 -4.06
CA GLU A 123 10.24 -7.31 -2.84
C GLU A 123 9.41 -7.05 -1.59
N ILE A 124 8.84 -5.86 -1.47
CA ILE A 124 8.07 -5.46 -0.29
C ILE A 124 6.74 -6.19 -0.24
N ASP A 125 6.03 -6.26 -1.35
CA ASP A 125 4.66 -6.79 -1.42
C ASP A 125 4.63 -8.32 -1.23
N THR A 126 5.57 -9.04 -1.84
CA THR A 126 5.73 -10.49 -1.63
C THR A 126 6.37 -10.86 -0.27
N ASN A 127 6.64 -9.86 0.57
CA ASN A 127 7.40 -9.98 1.81
C ASN A 127 8.75 -10.73 1.67
N ASN A 128 9.42 -10.55 0.54
CA ASN A 128 10.74 -11.13 0.25
C ASN A 128 11.78 -10.03 0.05
N VAL A 129 11.96 -9.20 1.08
CA VAL A 129 12.90 -8.07 1.06
C VAL A 129 14.34 -8.57 1.15
N VAL A 130 15.14 -8.23 0.13
CA VAL A 130 16.56 -8.59 0.05
C VAL A 130 17.46 -7.37 -0.11
N THR A 131 16.91 -6.25 -0.60
CA THR A 131 17.64 -4.99 -0.73
C THR A 131 17.49 -4.10 0.49
N ARG A 132 18.53 -3.31 0.74
CA ARG A 132 18.54 -2.33 1.84
C ARG A 132 17.48 -1.25 1.60
N GLU A 133 17.32 -0.80 0.37
CA GLU A 133 16.40 0.27 -0.02
C GLU A 133 14.93 -0.15 0.19
N ALA A 134 14.59 -1.42 -0.09
CA ALA A 134 13.28 -1.96 0.22
C ALA A 134 13.00 -2.00 1.73
N GLU A 135 13.97 -2.42 2.56
CA GLU A 135 13.84 -2.39 4.02
C GLU A 135 13.70 -0.94 4.54
N GLU A 136 14.49 -0.01 4.01
CA GLU A 136 14.40 1.41 4.39
C GLU A 136 13.02 2.00 4.05
N LEU A 137 12.52 1.77 2.84
CA LEU A 137 11.20 2.24 2.41
C LEU A 137 10.08 1.67 3.28
N ARG A 138 10.13 0.36 3.54
CA ARG A 138 9.19 -0.33 4.42
C ARG A 138 9.22 0.26 5.83
N GLY A 139 10.41 0.50 6.39
CA GLY A 139 10.58 1.13 7.69
C GLY A 139 10.02 2.56 7.75
N ILE A 140 10.29 3.37 6.73
CA ILE A 140 9.74 4.74 6.61
C ILE A 140 8.22 4.72 6.59
N ILE A 141 7.60 3.92 5.72
CA ILE A 141 6.14 3.84 5.60
C ILE A 141 5.51 3.33 6.90
N THR A 142 6.14 2.35 7.53
CA THR A 142 5.73 1.85 8.85
C THR A 142 5.72 2.98 9.89
N MET A 143 6.77 3.78 9.94
CA MET A 143 6.86 4.92 10.86
C MET A 143 5.89 6.04 10.53
N LEU A 144 5.63 6.30 9.25
CA LEU A 144 4.59 7.24 8.83
C LEU A 144 3.21 6.78 9.33
N LYS A 145 2.88 5.50 9.14
CA LYS A 145 1.63 4.88 9.62
C LYS A 145 1.55 4.90 11.14
N ARG A 146 2.67 4.69 11.85
CA ARG A 146 2.72 4.76 13.32
C ARG A 146 2.44 6.16 13.83
N LYS A 147 3.11 7.18 13.27
CA LYS A 147 3.09 8.57 13.75
C LYS A 147 1.87 9.37 13.29
N ASN A 148 1.23 8.98 12.18
CA ASN A 148 0.15 9.75 11.57
C ASN A 148 -1.12 8.91 11.39
N ARG A 149 -2.26 9.58 11.21
CA ARG A 149 -3.54 8.95 10.88
C ARG A 149 -4.27 9.78 9.82
N ASN A 150 -5.14 9.13 9.05
CA ASN A 150 -6.08 9.75 8.11
C ASN A 150 -5.42 10.77 7.17
N GLU A 151 -5.89 12.02 7.15
CA GLU A 151 -5.41 13.07 6.24
C GLU A 151 -3.92 13.41 6.43
N ALA A 152 -3.45 13.44 7.69
CA ALA A 152 -2.03 13.65 7.97
C ALA A 152 -1.17 12.53 7.36
N LEU A 153 -1.61 11.28 7.50
CA LEU A 153 -0.94 10.14 6.87
C LEU A 153 -0.98 10.24 5.34
N SER A 154 -2.15 10.53 4.74
CA SER A 154 -2.27 10.69 3.29
C SER A 154 -1.35 11.78 2.73
N LYS A 155 -1.19 12.89 3.46
CA LYS A 155 -0.28 13.98 3.08
C LYS A 155 1.17 13.53 3.11
N GLU A 156 1.56 12.78 4.14
CA GLU A 156 2.91 12.25 4.28
C GLU A 156 3.26 11.21 3.20
N LEU A 157 2.34 10.26 2.93
CA LEU A 157 2.50 9.28 1.85
C LEU A 157 2.57 9.97 0.48
N TYR A 158 1.75 10.99 0.23
CA TYR A 158 1.84 11.80 -0.98
C TYR A 158 3.21 12.46 -1.17
N PHE A 159 3.81 13.01 -0.11
CA PHE A 159 5.16 13.61 -0.21
C PHE A 159 6.23 12.58 -0.50
N LEU A 160 6.11 11.36 0.06
CA LEU A 160 7.00 10.26 -0.26
C LEU A 160 6.86 9.85 -1.74
N SER A 161 5.64 9.63 -2.23
CA SER A 161 5.39 9.27 -3.63
C SER A 161 5.87 10.35 -4.61
N LYS A 162 5.62 11.63 -4.29
CA LYS A 162 6.12 12.75 -5.08
C LYS A 162 7.65 12.84 -5.06
N GLY A 163 8.27 12.54 -3.92
CA GLY A 163 9.72 12.47 -3.79
C GLY A 163 10.31 11.35 -4.65
N LEU A 164 9.73 10.15 -4.62
CA LEU A 164 10.11 9.03 -5.48
C LEU A 164 9.96 9.37 -6.96
N ALA A 165 8.86 10.01 -7.35
CA ALA A 165 8.61 10.40 -8.74
C ALA A 165 9.66 11.39 -9.29
N ILE A 166 10.16 12.30 -8.46
CA ILE A 166 11.07 13.38 -8.89
C ILE A 166 12.54 13.02 -8.67
N GLN A 167 12.86 12.38 -7.55
CA GLN A 167 14.23 12.16 -7.07
C GLN A 167 14.62 10.68 -7.06
N GLY A 168 13.69 9.77 -7.35
CA GLY A 168 13.92 8.33 -7.15
C GLY A 168 14.24 8.02 -5.69
N LEU A 169 15.17 7.10 -5.47
CA LEU A 169 15.56 6.66 -4.13
C LEU A 169 16.38 7.70 -3.36
N ASP A 170 16.84 8.77 -4.01
CA ASP A 170 17.59 9.83 -3.31
C ASP A 170 16.74 10.53 -2.25
N ILE A 171 15.41 10.48 -2.40
CA ILE A 171 14.47 10.99 -1.41
C ILE A 171 14.73 10.39 -0.01
N LEU A 172 15.18 9.14 0.07
CA LEU A 172 15.44 8.43 1.33
C LEU A 172 16.60 9.06 2.11
N PHE A 173 17.48 9.85 1.47
CA PHE A 173 18.53 10.61 2.13
C PHE A 173 18.05 11.89 2.81
N ALA A 174 16.79 12.30 2.60
CA ALA A 174 16.25 13.45 3.31
C ALA A 174 16.33 13.26 4.84
N SER A 175 16.80 14.30 5.54
CA SER A 175 17.01 14.30 7.00
C SER A 175 15.83 13.71 7.79
N LYS A 176 14.60 14.06 7.37
CA LYS A 176 13.36 13.53 7.95
C LYS A 176 13.29 12.00 7.92
N TYR A 177 13.53 11.40 6.76
CA TYR A 177 13.45 9.95 6.59
C TYR A 177 14.64 9.24 7.24
N ARG A 178 15.85 9.82 7.19
CA ARG A 178 16.99 9.31 7.95
C ARG A 178 16.77 9.31 9.46
N SER A 179 16.05 10.31 9.99
CA SER A 179 15.63 10.30 11.40
C SER A 179 14.61 9.20 11.67
N MET A 180 13.59 9.07 10.83
CA MET A 180 12.56 8.03 10.97
C MET A 180 13.16 6.62 10.92
N LEU A 181 14.17 6.38 10.08
CA LEU A 181 14.85 5.09 10.00
C LEU A 181 15.59 4.76 11.30
N ARG A 182 16.30 5.71 11.91
CA ARG A 182 16.95 5.48 13.20
C ARG A 182 15.93 5.15 14.30
N GLU A 183 14.81 5.87 14.31
CA GLU A 183 13.71 5.58 15.25
C GLU A 183 13.05 4.23 14.97
N TYR A 184 12.94 3.84 13.70
CA TYR A 184 12.41 2.56 13.27
C TYR A 184 13.29 1.41 13.78
N GLU A 185 14.61 1.47 13.57
CA GLU A 185 15.53 0.41 14.01
C GLU A 185 15.48 0.21 15.54
N ALA A 186 15.48 1.30 16.31
CA ALA A 186 15.36 1.21 17.77
C ALA A 186 14.03 0.58 18.19
N TRP A 187 12.93 1.00 17.57
CA TRP A 187 11.60 0.47 17.87
C TRP A 187 11.40 -0.97 17.39
N LYS A 188 12.03 -1.37 16.28
CA LYS A 188 11.91 -2.71 15.72
C LYS A 188 12.43 -3.76 16.70
N GLU A 189 13.55 -3.52 17.35
CA GLU A 189 14.08 -4.44 18.37
C GLU A 189 13.15 -4.54 19.59
N GLU A 190 12.61 -3.41 20.07
CA GLU A 190 11.61 -3.40 21.15
C GLU A 190 10.34 -4.19 20.77
N LEU A 191 9.93 -4.16 19.51
CA LEU A 191 8.76 -4.91 19.03
C LEU A 191 8.98 -6.41 19.02
N LYS A 192 10.18 -6.87 18.65
CA LYS A 192 10.50 -8.31 18.61
C LYS A 192 10.32 -8.96 19.97
N GLU A 193 10.75 -8.28 21.03
CA GLU A 193 10.58 -8.74 22.41
C GLU A 193 9.11 -8.84 22.85
N ARG A 194 8.20 -8.13 22.16
CA ARG A 194 6.75 -8.15 22.46
C ARG A 194 5.99 -9.21 21.67
N ILE A 195 6.61 -9.84 20.67
CA ILE A 195 5.98 -10.87 19.85
C ILE A 195 5.99 -12.19 20.62
N LEU A 196 4.95 -12.37 21.43
CA LEU A 196 4.72 -13.55 22.25
C LEU A 196 3.42 -14.23 21.79
N PRO A 197 3.48 -15.16 20.83
CA PRO A 197 2.28 -15.81 20.31
C PRO A 197 1.68 -16.79 21.33
N GLU A 198 0.36 -16.81 21.42
CA GLU A 198 -0.36 -17.95 21.96
C GLU A 198 -0.50 -19.00 20.85
N ILE A 199 -0.11 -20.24 21.16
CA ILE A 199 -0.04 -21.32 20.17
C ILE A 199 -1.21 -22.29 20.38
N PHE A 200 -1.99 -22.47 19.34
CA PHE A 200 -3.12 -23.38 19.32
C PHE A 200 -2.90 -24.48 18.28
N ASN A 201 -3.26 -25.71 18.64
CA ASN A 201 -3.36 -26.81 17.68
C ASN A 201 -4.85 -27.11 17.50
N ILE A 202 -5.41 -26.73 16.34
CA ILE A 202 -6.82 -26.94 16.01
C ILE A 202 -6.87 -27.85 14.80
N GLU A 203 -7.47 -29.03 14.98
CA GLU A 203 -7.47 -30.10 13.97
C GLU A 203 -6.03 -30.46 13.53
N ASP A 204 -5.70 -30.28 12.25
CA ASP A 204 -4.38 -30.50 11.66
C ASP A 204 -3.60 -29.20 11.45
N LYS A 205 -4.03 -28.09 12.08
CA LYS A 205 -3.45 -26.76 11.91
C LYS A 205 -2.79 -26.23 13.19
N LYS A 206 -1.55 -25.76 13.05
CA LYS A 206 -0.84 -25.01 14.09
C LYS A 206 -1.01 -23.52 13.88
N ILE A 207 -1.63 -22.85 14.84
CA ILE A 207 -2.04 -21.44 14.76
C ILE A 207 -1.25 -20.63 15.80
N ALA A 208 -0.62 -19.55 15.37
CA ALA A 208 -0.05 -18.53 16.25
C ALA A 208 -1.00 -17.33 16.31
N VAL A 209 -1.41 -16.93 17.51
CA VAL A 209 -2.26 -15.75 17.73
C VAL A 209 -1.49 -14.72 18.54
N ILE A 210 -1.44 -13.48 18.07
CA ILE A 210 -0.85 -12.36 18.82
C ILE A 210 -1.91 -11.31 19.07
N GLU A 211 -2.22 -11.08 20.35
CA GLU A 211 -3.08 -9.99 20.77
C GLU A 211 -2.25 -8.78 21.19
N GLU A 212 -2.30 -7.70 20.41
CA GLU A 212 -1.61 -6.45 20.71
C GLU A 212 -2.57 -5.26 20.64
N LYS A 213 -2.46 -4.36 21.61
CA LYS A 213 -3.31 -3.16 21.71
C LYS A 213 -2.76 -2.01 20.87
N GLU A 214 -1.45 -2.01 20.65
CA GLU A 214 -0.77 -1.01 19.86
C GLU A 214 -0.57 -1.45 18.41
N PHE A 215 -0.20 -0.51 17.54
CA PHE A 215 0.08 -0.83 16.15
C PHE A 215 1.31 -1.72 16.03
N LEU A 216 1.12 -2.94 15.54
CA LEU A 216 2.16 -3.92 15.29
C LEU A 216 2.23 -4.23 13.77
N PRO A 217 3.38 -3.98 13.10
CA PRO A 217 3.50 -4.26 11.68
C PRO A 217 3.50 -5.76 11.38
N VAL A 218 2.56 -6.22 10.56
CA VAL A 218 2.33 -7.65 10.26
C VAL A 218 3.59 -8.34 9.71
N TYR A 219 4.38 -7.66 8.87
CA TYR A 219 5.61 -8.28 8.34
C TYR A 219 6.68 -8.53 9.43
N ILE A 220 6.73 -7.72 10.49
CA ILE A 220 7.66 -7.95 11.61
C ILE A 220 7.21 -9.20 12.35
N VAL A 221 5.91 -9.29 12.68
CA VAL A 221 5.31 -10.48 13.28
C VAL A 221 5.61 -11.73 12.45
N TYR A 222 5.30 -11.68 11.16
CA TYR A 222 5.51 -12.80 10.26
C TYR A 222 6.98 -13.24 10.23
N ASN A 223 7.92 -12.30 10.15
CA ASN A 223 9.35 -12.60 10.10
C ASN A 223 9.88 -13.19 11.39
N GLU A 224 9.42 -12.71 12.56
CA GLU A 224 9.80 -13.29 13.85
C GLU A 224 9.19 -14.69 14.04
N LEU A 225 7.90 -14.86 13.73
CA LEU A 225 7.23 -16.15 13.86
C LEU A 225 7.78 -17.23 12.92
N LYS A 226 8.29 -16.84 11.74
CA LYS A 226 8.99 -17.76 10.83
C LYS A 226 10.26 -18.37 11.46
N ASN A 227 10.90 -17.66 12.38
CA ASN A 227 12.10 -18.08 13.08
C ASN A 227 11.84 -18.61 14.50
N HIS A 228 10.57 -18.67 14.93
CA HIS A 228 10.19 -19.12 16.25
C HIS A 228 10.49 -20.62 16.43
N GLU A 229 10.84 -21.05 17.65
CA GLU A 229 11.18 -22.45 17.94
C GLU A 229 10.05 -23.45 17.63
N GLU A 230 8.81 -22.96 17.70
CA GLU A 230 7.60 -23.72 17.42
C GLU A 230 7.15 -23.67 15.95
N ALA A 231 7.89 -23.00 15.07
CA ALA A 231 7.59 -22.98 13.64
C ALA A 231 7.71 -24.39 13.00
N PRO A 232 7.03 -24.68 11.86
CA PRO A 232 6.17 -23.77 11.10
C PRO A 232 4.76 -23.63 11.69
N PHE A 233 4.16 -22.46 11.46
CA PHE A 233 2.74 -22.22 11.72
C PHE A 233 1.97 -22.27 10.41
N ASP A 234 0.78 -22.89 10.41
CA ASP A 234 -0.13 -22.89 9.26
C ASP A 234 -0.86 -21.56 9.12
N VAL A 235 -1.16 -20.90 10.26
CA VAL A 235 -1.91 -19.65 10.32
C VAL A 235 -1.27 -18.72 11.35
N ILE A 236 -1.09 -17.46 10.97
CA ILE A 236 -0.65 -16.37 11.85
C ILE A 236 -1.78 -15.34 11.91
N CYS A 237 -2.29 -15.10 13.12
CA CYS A 237 -3.41 -14.22 13.41
C CYS A 237 -3.01 -13.07 14.34
#